data_AF-A0A9X3WZT8-F1
#
_entry.id   AF-A0A9X3WZT8-F1
#
_cell.length_a   1.000
_cell.length_b   1.000
_cell.length_c   1.000
_cell.angle_alpha   90.00
_cell.angle_beta   90.00
_cell.angle_gamma   90.00
#
_symmetry.space_group_name_H-M   'P 1'
#
loop_
_entity.id
_entity.type
_entity.pdbx_description
1 polymer ?
#
loop_
_entity_poly.entity_id
_entity_poly.type
_entity_poly.pdbx_seq_one_letter_code
_entity_poly.pdbx_strand_id
1 'polypeptide(L)'
;MILSRFWYLALAIIAGFAAFILMLAAQMYNRAGLRAMSDSLAADSSAVGWYLKDDARNRSSALIPIALSPELRTQLSKASGEPKLSREVISEGQKALKKLATEVPADLTFDALRAVDANGRIIAAVGVVNDLPIEDADLGGYPVVADALHGWIRDDAWVSKGRIYRVVTRPVEAEVNGEPVGAVVGIKIVDDRFAQGVSKRTGAAVAFYADGARVASWAPEGFDKSNMDQITQDLKQLDENKDYQEKGRSEPRVIASHLGVVYARMAGEAWDLGAGFAVGRLAVSVSGPLDFLGKADDTDKKNVSWLFVVLGVIVLAGLGIFFSVLEHTQPLATFGKEAIRLAKGEVDVLAPSKFRGGYKKIASDINDGIDKIAAKGGAPRRAADLNAVLGPIPAAPTMSAFAVPGPGETSSQAITVPNSAPAKPLPKALPKPKPRPGSTTQDPVESVPEGAPEAVSAPAPPPLPNAAAAEPAAAEPAATADAGEVDELTEWQKVYEEFVAMKQQCGEPTAGMTFEKFKSTLQRNKDALVQRHGVTRVKFTVYAKEGKAALKASPVNK
;
A
#
# COMPACT_ATOMS: atom_id res chain seq x y z
N MET A 1 -28.20 -9.43 -39.66
CA MET A 1 -27.49 -8.54 -38.71
C MET A 1 -26.95 -9.34 -37.51
N ILE A 2 -26.46 -10.57 -37.69
CA ILE A 2 -25.92 -11.37 -36.57
C ILE A 2 -24.42 -11.12 -36.45
N LEU A 3 -23.67 -11.13 -37.57
CA LEU A 3 -22.21 -10.94 -37.54
C LEU A 3 -21.85 -9.50 -37.17
N SER A 4 -22.54 -8.50 -37.74
CA SER A 4 -22.34 -7.09 -37.37
C SER A 4 -22.67 -6.81 -35.89
N ARG A 5 -23.78 -7.32 -35.36
CA ARG A 5 -24.14 -7.17 -33.94
C ARG A 5 -23.17 -7.90 -33.01
N PHE A 6 -22.74 -9.11 -33.39
CA PHE A 6 -21.69 -9.83 -32.67
C PHE A 6 -20.37 -9.06 -32.67
N TRP A 7 -20.01 -8.43 -33.79
CA TRP A 7 -18.81 -7.60 -33.89
C TRP A 7 -18.87 -6.36 -32.97
N TYR A 8 -20.00 -5.65 -32.93
CA TYR A 8 -20.17 -4.54 -31.98
C TYR A 8 -20.11 -4.99 -30.52
N LEU A 9 -20.65 -6.17 -30.19
CA LEU A 9 -20.52 -6.76 -28.85
C LEU A 9 -19.06 -7.11 -28.53
N ALA A 10 -18.31 -7.68 -29.48
CA ALA A 10 -16.89 -7.98 -29.32
C ALA A 10 -16.06 -6.70 -29.11
N LEU A 11 -16.32 -5.63 -29.87
CA LEU A 11 -15.67 -4.33 -29.67
C LEU A 11 -16.02 -3.73 -28.29
N ALA A 12 -17.27 -3.83 -27.84
CA ALA A 12 -17.66 -3.36 -26.50
C ALA A 12 -16.95 -4.14 -25.38
N ILE A 13 -16.78 -5.45 -25.52
CA ILE A 13 -16.01 -6.28 -24.57
C ILE A 13 -14.53 -5.87 -24.56
N ILE A 14 -13.92 -5.67 -25.74
CA ILE A 14 -12.51 -5.23 -25.84
C ILE A 14 -12.33 -3.84 -25.20
N ALA A 15 -13.24 -2.90 -25.46
CA ALA A 15 -13.21 -1.57 -24.86
C ALA A 15 -13.37 -1.62 -23.33
N GLY A 16 -14.28 -2.45 -22.82
CA GLY A 16 -14.45 -2.68 -21.38
C GLY A 16 -13.20 -3.29 -20.72
N PHE A 17 -12.55 -4.25 -21.39
CA PHE A 17 -11.31 -4.86 -20.91
C PHE A 17 -10.13 -3.88 -20.92
N ALA A 18 -10.03 -3.03 -21.95
CA ALA A 18 -9.03 -1.96 -22.01
C ALA A 18 -9.24 -0.92 -20.88
N ALA A 19 -10.49 -0.51 -20.61
CA ALA A 19 -10.81 0.38 -19.50
C ALA A 19 -10.48 -0.26 -18.14
N PHE A 20 -10.75 -1.55 -17.97
CA PHE A 20 -10.40 -2.31 -16.76
C PHE A 20 -8.87 -2.38 -16.53
N ILE A 21 -8.09 -2.69 -17.57
CA ILE A 21 -6.62 -2.66 -17.49
C ILE A 21 -6.12 -1.26 -17.10
N LEU A 22 -6.69 -0.21 -17.68
CA LEU A 22 -6.34 1.18 -17.40
C LEU A 22 -6.59 1.56 -15.93
N MET A 23 -7.73 1.11 -15.36
CA MET A 23 -8.04 1.29 -13.94
C MET A 23 -7.08 0.51 -13.04
N LEU A 24 -6.77 -0.75 -13.37
CA LEU A 24 -5.78 -1.55 -12.63
C LEU A 24 -4.39 -0.90 -12.66
N ALA A 25 -3.94 -0.41 -13.81
CA ALA A 25 -2.65 0.26 -13.95
C ALA A 25 -2.57 1.52 -13.06
N ALA A 26 -3.60 2.37 -13.08
CA ALA A 26 -3.67 3.55 -12.21
C ALA A 26 -3.68 3.19 -10.71
N GLN A 27 -4.43 2.14 -10.31
CA GLN A 27 -4.43 1.67 -8.92
C GLN A 27 -3.09 1.05 -8.49
N MET A 28 -2.44 0.29 -9.38
CA MET A 28 -1.11 -0.27 -9.13
C MET A 28 -0.06 0.84 -9.00
N TYR A 29 -0.11 1.85 -9.88
CA TYR A 29 0.77 3.02 -9.82
C TYR A 29 0.59 3.78 -8.52
N ASN A 30 -0.65 4.13 -8.14
CA ASN A 30 -0.91 4.81 -6.86
C ASN A 30 -0.43 3.99 -5.65
N ARG A 31 -0.63 2.67 -5.66
CA ARG A 31 -0.14 1.78 -4.59
C ARG A 31 1.39 1.70 -4.55
N ALA A 32 2.06 1.70 -5.70
CA ALA A 32 3.53 1.69 -5.78
C ALA A 32 4.11 3.05 -5.33
N GLY A 33 3.53 4.16 -5.79
CA GLY A 33 3.91 5.52 -5.38
C GLY A 33 3.76 5.75 -3.89
N LEU A 34 2.64 5.32 -3.28
CA LEU A 34 2.44 5.39 -1.83
C LEU A 34 3.47 4.59 -1.04
N ARG A 35 3.87 3.40 -1.52
CA ARG A 35 4.93 2.60 -0.87
C ARG A 35 6.30 3.26 -0.99
N ALA A 36 6.70 3.67 -2.19
CA ALA A 36 7.97 4.36 -2.41
C ALA A 36 8.07 5.66 -1.62
N MET A 37 6.96 6.40 -1.49
CA MET A 37 6.86 7.58 -0.63
C MET A 37 6.96 7.22 0.86
N SER A 38 6.27 6.17 1.33
CA SER A 38 6.37 5.67 2.71
C SER A 38 7.82 5.33 3.08
N ASP A 39 8.50 4.54 2.25
CA ASP A 39 9.89 4.14 2.46
C ASP A 39 10.82 5.37 2.46
N SER A 40 10.57 6.32 1.56
CA SER A 40 11.30 7.59 1.48
C SER A 40 11.08 8.49 2.69
N LEU A 41 9.85 8.61 3.20
CA LEU A 41 9.53 9.40 4.40
C LEU A 41 10.18 8.79 5.66
N ALA A 42 10.21 7.45 5.74
CA ALA A 42 10.90 6.75 6.81
C ALA A 42 12.43 6.99 6.76
N ALA A 43 13.02 7.06 5.56
CA ALA A 43 14.41 7.43 5.35
C ALA A 43 14.69 8.90 5.70
N ASP A 44 13.89 9.84 5.18
CA ASP A 44 14.00 11.29 5.45
C ASP A 44 13.90 11.60 6.95
N SER A 45 12.92 11.03 7.64
CA SER A 45 12.76 11.24 9.09
C SER A 45 13.95 10.66 9.88
N SER A 46 14.54 9.54 9.42
CA SER A 46 15.77 9.00 10.02
C SER A 46 16.97 9.90 9.76
N ALA A 47 17.11 10.43 8.55
CA ALA A 47 18.18 11.36 8.17
C ALA A 47 18.11 12.67 8.98
N VAL A 48 16.92 13.23 9.19
CA VAL A 48 16.71 14.38 10.09
C VAL A 48 17.05 14.00 11.53
N GLY A 49 16.61 12.84 12.03
CA GLY A 49 16.97 12.36 13.36
C GLY A 49 18.47 12.15 13.58
N TRP A 50 19.21 11.72 12.56
CA TRP A 50 20.67 11.63 12.60
C TRP A 50 21.33 13.00 12.53
N TYR A 51 20.87 13.90 11.66
CA TYR A 51 21.36 15.27 11.58
C TYR A 51 21.23 16.01 12.93
N LEU A 52 20.09 15.89 13.62
CA LEU A 52 19.88 16.53 14.93
C LEU A 52 20.82 16.00 16.03
N LYS A 53 21.25 14.73 15.94
CA LYS A 53 22.24 14.13 16.85
C LYS A 53 23.67 14.55 16.50
N ASP A 54 23.97 14.67 15.20
CA ASP A 54 25.27 15.12 14.72
C ASP A 54 25.50 16.61 15.02
N ASP A 55 24.51 17.47 14.76
CA ASP A 55 24.55 18.90 15.10
C ASP A 55 24.77 19.12 16.60
N ALA A 56 24.11 18.36 17.47
CA ALA A 56 24.34 18.42 18.92
C ALA A 56 25.76 18.00 19.33
N ARG A 57 26.30 16.92 18.73
CA ARG A 57 27.68 16.47 18.97
C ARG A 57 28.69 17.52 18.51
N ASN A 58 28.52 18.07 17.31
CA ASN A 58 29.41 19.07 16.75
C ASN A 58 29.37 20.37 17.57
N ARG A 59 28.19 20.80 18.03
CA ARG A 59 28.03 21.92 18.97
C ARG A 59 28.69 21.62 20.32
N SER A 60 28.58 20.39 20.84
CA SER A 60 29.31 19.99 22.06
C SER A 60 30.81 20.12 21.90
N SER A 61 31.35 19.74 20.74
CA SER A 61 32.77 19.89 20.41
C SER A 61 33.17 21.37 20.30
N ALA A 62 32.29 22.23 19.76
CA ALA A 62 32.53 23.68 19.71
C ALA A 62 32.58 24.35 21.10
N LEU A 63 32.02 23.73 22.15
CA LEU A 63 32.17 24.18 23.55
C LEU A 63 33.49 23.75 24.20
N ILE A 64 34.32 22.91 23.56
CA ILE A 64 35.58 22.43 24.14
C ILE A 64 36.54 23.58 24.47
N PRO A 65 36.87 24.51 23.56
CA PRO A 65 37.79 25.62 23.85
C PRO A 65 37.26 26.54 24.96
N ILE A 66 35.95 26.80 24.97
CA ILE A 66 35.31 27.67 25.96
C ILE A 66 35.44 27.07 27.37
N ALA A 67 35.14 25.78 27.51
CA ALA A 67 35.21 25.07 28.78
C ALA A 67 36.65 24.73 29.24
N LEU A 68 37.66 24.88 28.38
CA LEU A 68 39.08 24.76 28.73
C LEU A 68 39.76 26.12 29.00
N SER A 69 39.06 27.25 28.86
CA SER A 69 39.61 28.59 29.12
C SER A 69 40.03 28.74 30.60
N PRO A 70 41.31 29.03 30.87
CA PRO A 70 41.77 29.32 32.23
C PRO A 70 41.05 30.54 32.81
N GLU A 71 40.79 31.57 31.99
CA GLU A 71 40.14 32.80 32.42
C GLU A 71 38.71 32.54 32.90
N LEU A 72 37.91 31.80 32.12
CA LEU A 72 36.53 31.47 32.49
C LEU A 72 36.52 30.57 33.73
N ARG A 73 37.34 29.52 33.76
CA ARG A 73 37.48 28.60 34.90
C ARG A 73 37.83 29.32 36.20
N THR A 74 38.76 30.29 36.17
CA THR A 74 39.12 31.08 37.36
C THR A 74 37.92 31.87 37.91
N GLN A 75 37.08 32.45 37.05
CA GLN A 75 35.91 33.20 37.51
C GLN A 75 34.78 32.28 38.02
N LEU A 76 34.56 31.13 37.38
CA LEU A 76 33.58 30.13 37.86
C LEU A 76 33.99 29.52 39.22
N SER A 77 35.28 29.23 39.40
CA SER A 77 35.82 28.75 40.69
C SER A 77 35.64 29.79 41.81
N LYS A 78 35.94 31.08 41.54
CA LYS A 78 35.66 32.17 42.49
C LYS A 78 34.18 32.29 42.81
N ALA A 79 33.32 32.28 41.78
CA ALA A 79 31.87 32.37 41.94
C ALA A 79 31.34 31.26 42.86
N SER A 80 31.74 30.02 42.62
CA SER A 80 31.30 28.84 43.38
C SER A 80 31.57 28.96 44.89
N GLY A 81 32.68 29.60 45.28
CA GLY A 81 33.02 29.86 46.69
C GLY A 81 32.37 31.10 47.30
N GLU A 82 31.74 31.97 46.52
CA GLU A 82 31.09 33.20 47.00
C GLU A 82 29.57 32.98 47.23
N PRO A 83 29.04 33.21 48.45
CA PRO A 83 27.59 33.12 48.70
C PRO A 83 26.80 34.20 47.95
N LYS A 84 27.45 35.31 47.58
CA LYS A 84 26.89 36.37 46.74
C LYS A 84 27.91 36.81 45.71
N LEU A 85 27.51 36.76 44.45
CA LEU A 85 28.35 37.08 43.29
C LEU A 85 28.88 38.52 43.33
N SER A 86 30.20 38.66 43.36
CA SER A 86 30.87 39.94 43.20
C SER A 86 30.77 40.49 41.77
N ARG A 87 30.69 41.82 41.63
CA ARG A 87 30.61 42.49 40.32
C ARG A 87 31.85 42.24 39.46
N GLU A 88 33.01 42.06 40.08
CA GLU A 88 34.27 41.78 39.40
C GLU A 88 34.21 40.42 38.68
N VAL A 89 33.83 39.36 39.40
CA VAL A 89 33.70 37.99 38.87
C VAL A 89 32.72 37.94 37.69
N ILE A 90 31.55 38.59 37.82
CA ILE A 90 30.59 38.73 36.72
C ILE A 90 31.24 39.47 35.53
N SER A 91 31.91 40.60 35.76
CA SER A 91 32.46 41.43 34.68
C SER A 91 33.59 40.75 33.90
N GLU A 92 34.51 40.06 34.57
CA GLU A 92 35.62 39.35 33.92
C GLU A 92 35.16 38.02 33.31
N GLY A 93 34.22 37.30 33.94
CA GLY A 93 33.58 36.12 33.33
C GLY A 93 32.81 36.49 32.06
N GLN A 94 32.08 37.60 32.10
CA GLN A 94 31.35 38.15 30.94
C GLN A 94 32.27 38.56 29.80
N LYS A 95 33.45 39.08 30.10
CA LYS A 95 34.50 39.46 29.14
C LYS A 95 35.19 38.23 28.54
N ALA A 96 35.52 37.22 29.36
CA ALA A 96 36.06 35.94 28.90
C ALA A 96 35.09 35.22 27.95
N LEU A 97 33.82 35.05 28.35
CA LEU A 97 32.81 34.39 27.52
C LEU A 97 32.53 35.16 26.21
N LYS A 98 32.53 36.50 26.24
CA LYS A 98 32.40 37.33 25.02
C LYS A 98 33.53 37.10 24.03
N LYS A 99 34.78 37.00 24.50
CA LYS A 99 35.93 36.69 23.65
C LYS A 99 35.78 35.30 23.03
N LEU A 100 35.60 34.27 23.87
CA LEU A 100 35.52 32.86 23.46
C LEU A 100 34.34 32.60 22.49
N ALA A 101 33.21 33.30 22.66
CA ALA A 101 32.07 33.21 21.74
C ALA A 101 32.40 33.63 20.30
N THR A 102 33.42 34.48 20.07
CA THR A 102 33.87 34.87 18.72
C THR A 102 34.79 33.83 18.05
N GLU A 103 35.28 32.85 18.82
CA GLU A 103 36.16 31.78 18.34
C GLU A 103 35.35 30.54 17.88
N VAL A 104 34.03 30.54 18.08
CA VAL A 104 33.11 29.47 17.64
C VAL A 104 32.92 29.49 16.12
N PRO A 105 33.06 28.35 15.41
CA PRO A 105 32.82 28.26 13.96
C PRO A 105 31.44 28.78 13.53
N ALA A 106 31.38 29.48 12.40
CA ALA A 106 30.20 30.22 11.95
C ALA A 106 28.93 29.33 11.77
N ASP A 107 29.11 28.08 11.38
CA ASP A 107 28.08 27.04 11.22
C ASP A 107 27.60 26.43 12.54
N LEU A 108 28.46 26.44 13.57
CA LEU A 108 28.18 25.94 14.92
C LEU A 108 27.85 27.07 15.92
N THR A 109 27.63 28.29 15.44
CA THR A 109 27.22 29.44 16.26
C THR A 109 25.96 29.18 17.07
N PHE A 110 25.95 29.69 18.30
CA PHE A 110 24.83 29.66 19.24
C PHE A 110 24.12 31.02 19.25
N ASP A 111 22.81 31.03 19.49
CA ASP A 111 22.05 32.28 19.67
C ASP A 111 22.19 32.82 21.09
N ALA A 112 22.51 31.93 22.05
CA ALA A 112 23.02 32.30 23.36
C ALA A 112 24.05 31.30 23.90
N LEU A 113 24.99 31.82 24.68
CA LEU A 113 25.90 31.08 25.54
C LEU A 113 25.70 31.55 26.99
N ARG A 114 25.72 30.63 27.94
CA ARG A 114 25.70 30.92 29.38
C ARG A 114 26.86 30.17 30.04
N ALA A 115 27.52 30.78 31.01
CA ALA A 115 28.43 30.08 31.90
C ALA A 115 27.86 30.14 33.31
N VAL A 116 27.75 28.97 33.94
CA VAL A 116 27.20 28.79 35.29
C VAL A 116 28.28 28.31 36.25
N ASP A 117 28.19 28.68 37.52
CA ASP A 117 29.05 28.15 38.58
C ASP A 117 28.59 26.77 39.06
N ALA A 118 29.31 26.18 40.03
CA ALA A 118 28.97 24.87 40.60
C ALA A 118 27.59 24.81 41.29
N ASN A 119 26.97 25.96 41.57
CA ASN A 119 25.64 26.06 42.17
C ASN A 119 24.53 26.25 41.12
N GLY A 120 24.87 26.36 39.82
CA GLY A 120 23.92 26.62 38.73
C GLY A 120 23.73 28.11 38.37
N ARG A 121 24.32 29.04 39.14
CA ARG A 121 24.12 30.49 38.98
C ARG A 121 24.86 31.00 37.75
N ILE A 122 24.20 31.80 36.92
CA ILE A 122 24.75 32.37 35.69
C ILE A 122 25.74 33.49 36.02
N ILE A 123 27.00 33.26 35.64
CA ILE A 123 28.13 34.19 35.86
C ILE A 123 28.36 35.08 34.63
N ALA A 124 28.10 34.53 33.44
CA ALA A 124 28.31 35.21 32.17
C ALA A 124 27.25 34.80 31.14
N ALA A 125 26.82 35.77 30.32
CA ALA A 125 25.81 35.56 29.29
C ALA A 125 26.17 36.27 27.98
N VAL A 126 26.24 35.53 26.87
CA VAL A 126 26.40 36.08 25.52
C VAL A 126 25.17 35.72 24.70
N GLY A 127 24.69 36.64 23.86
CA GLY A 127 23.47 36.40 23.08
C GLY A 127 22.19 36.41 23.92
N VAL A 128 21.05 36.51 23.23
CA VAL A 128 19.76 36.88 23.82
C VAL A 128 18.71 35.83 23.46
N VAL A 129 18.04 35.30 24.48
CA VAL A 129 16.89 34.40 24.33
C VAL A 129 15.79 34.92 25.26
N ASN A 130 14.89 35.75 24.73
CA ASN A 130 13.84 36.44 25.50
C ASN A 130 12.68 35.52 25.90
N ASP A 131 12.59 34.37 25.25
CA ASP A 131 11.42 33.48 25.33
C ASP A 131 11.66 32.23 26.18
N LEU A 132 12.86 32.06 26.77
CA LEU A 132 13.11 31.10 27.85
C LEU A 132 12.85 31.76 29.23
N PRO A 133 12.11 31.11 30.15
CA PRO A 133 11.96 31.52 31.53
C PRO A 133 13.23 31.16 32.31
N ILE A 134 14.29 31.93 32.07
CA ILE A 134 15.50 31.90 32.91
C ILE A 134 15.21 32.83 34.09
N GLU A 135 14.36 32.37 35.02
CA GLU A 135 13.65 33.27 35.94
C GLU A 135 14.56 33.98 36.95
N ASP A 136 15.63 33.32 37.42
CA ASP A 136 16.40 33.78 38.60
C ASP A 136 17.91 33.97 38.36
N ALA A 137 18.34 34.13 37.10
CA ALA A 137 19.76 34.07 36.72
C ALA A 137 20.45 32.76 37.18
N ASP A 138 19.71 31.67 37.18
CA ASP A 138 20.12 30.31 37.54
C ASP A 138 19.66 29.33 36.43
N LEU A 139 20.43 28.27 36.19
CA LEU A 139 20.07 27.17 35.30
C LEU A 139 20.30 25.78 35.94
N GLY A 140 20.73 25.69 37.20
CA GLY A 140 21.02 24.43 37.88
C GLY A 140 19.80 23.51 38.01
N GLY A 141 18.59 24.06 37.95
CA GLY A 141 17.34 23.30 37.92
C GLY A 141 17.08 22.51 36.63
N TYR A 142 17.77 22.82 35.52
CA TYR A 142 17.61 22.08 34.27
C TYR A 142 18.47 20.80 34.29
N PRO A 143 17.90 19.60 33.99
CA PRO A 143 18.62 18.33 34.08
C PRO A 143 19.91 18.28 33.26
N VAL A 144 19.91 18.85 32.04
CA VAL A 144 21.10 18.95 31.17
C VAL A 144 22.24 19.78 31.77
N VAL A 145 21.92 20.72 32.68
CA VAL A 145 22.90 21.55 33.39
C VAL A 145 23.34 20.85 34.67
N ALA A 146 22.41 20.30 35.45
CA ALA A 146 22.72 19.50 36.62
C ALA A 146 23.68 18.34 36.29
N ASP A 147 23.42 17.58 35.22
CA ASP A 147 24.31 16.51 34.75
C ASP A 147 25.71 17.04 34.41
N ALA A 148 25.81 18.22 33.79
CA ALA A 148 27.10 18.81 33.46
C ALA A 148 27.88 19.33 34.67
N LEU A 149 27.19 19.79 35.72
CA LEU A 149 27.82 20.11 37.00
C LEU A 149 28.33 18.85 37.72
N HIS A 150 27.85 17.66 37.37
CA HIS A 150 28.39 16.36 37.80
C HIS A 150 29.40 15.75 36.82
N GLY A 151 29.86 16.51 35.81
CA GLY A 151 30.92 16.10 34.87
C GLY A 151 30.44 15.43 33.59
N TRP A 152 29.13 15.32 33.36
CA TRP A 152 28.59 14.69 32.15
C TRP A 152 28.48 15.67 30.98
N ILE A 153 28.80 15.23 29.77
CA ILE A 153 28.51 15.98 28.55
C ILE A 153 27.11 15.60 28.08
N ARG A 154 26.20 16.59 27.93
CA ARG A 154 24.80 16.34 27.58
C ARG A 154 24.27 17.30 26.51
N ASP A 155 23.33 16.80 25.73
CA ASP A 155 22.46 17.59 24.85
C ASP A 155 20.99 17.36 25.19
N ASP A 156 20.16 18.37 24.94
CA ASP A 156 18.74 18.43 25.31
C ASP A 156 17.96 19.31 24.32
N ALA A 157 16.64 19.32 24.43
CA ALA A 157 15.76 20.19 23.69
C ALA A 157 14.70 20.77 24.63
N TRP A 158 14.80 22.07 24.92
CA TRP A 158 13.83 22.78 25.74
C TRP A 158 12.71 23.34 24.88
N VAL A 159 11.51 23.44 25.45
CA VAL A 159 10.35 24.08 24.82
C VAL A 159 9.89 25.22 25.70
N SER A 160 9.69 26.41 25.13
CA SER A 160 9.05 27.50 25.85
C SER A 160 8.41 28.52 24.91
N LYS A 161 7.22 29.00 25.28
CA LYS A 161 6.41 29.99 24.55
C LYS A 161 6.27 29.67 23.06
N GLY A 162 5.98 28.42 22.69
CA GLY A 162 5.87 28.00 21.29
C GLY A 162 7.19 28.00 20.51
N ARG A 163 8.34 27.94 21.18
CA ARG A 163 9.67 27.80 20.57
C ARG A 163 10.41 26.58 21.11
N ILE A 164 11.28 26.03 20.27
CA ILE A 164 12.19 24.92 20.63
C ILE A 164 13.62 25.46 20.65
N TYR A 165 14.38 25.02 21.64
CA TYR A 165 15.80 25.35 21.81
C TYR A 165 16.60 24.07 21.90
N ARG A 166 17.52 23.86 20.96
CA ARG A 166 18.54 22.82 21.09
C ARG A 166 19.61 23.32 22.06
N VAL A 167 19.81 22.58 23.14
CA VAL A 167 20.77 22.93 24.19
C VAL A 167 21.85 21.87 24.27
N VAL A 168 23.07 22.32 24.52
CA VAL A 168 24.23 21.46 24.75
C VAL A 168 25.03 22.04 25.91
N THR A 169 25.38 21.21 26.89
CA THR A 169 26.10 21.64 28.09
C THR A 169 27.37 20.82 28.28
N ARG A 170 28.45 21.50 28.68
CA ARG A 170 29.76 20.89 28.98
C ARG A 170 30.29 21.34 30.35
N PRO A 171 30.82 20.44 31.20
CA PRO A 171 31.52 20.83 32.42
C PRO A 171 32.71 21.75 32.15
N VAL A 172 33.01 22.62 33.12
CA VAL A 172 34.27 23.35 33.25
C VAL A 172 35.01 22.77 34.45
N GLU A 173 36.00 21.92 34.20
CA GLU A 173 36.72 21.18 35.24
C GLU A 173 37.81 22.04 35.89
N ALA A 174 38.02 21.91 37.21
CA ALA A 174 39.12 22.59 37.93
C ALA A 174 40.49 22.25 37.33
N GLU A 175 40.70 20.96 37.08
CA GLU A 175 41.86 20.33 36.45
C GLU A 175 41.34 19.27 35.47
N VAL A 176 42.18 18.72 34.59
CA VAL A 176 41.73 17.74 33.59
C VAL A 176 41.27 16.45 34.30
N ASN A 177 40.01 16.07 34.12
CA ASN A 177 39.29 15.03 34.87
C ASN A 177 39.10 15.34 36.38
N GLY A 178 39.19 16.61 36.77
CA GLY A 178 38.89 17.09 38.12
C GLY A 178 37.40 17.40 38.32
N GLU A 179 37.05 17.85 39.53
CA GLU A 179 35.69 18.29 39.85
C GLU A 179 35.27 19.51 38.98
N PRO A 180 34.04 19.55 38.45
CA PRO A 180 33.51 20.72 37.75
C PRO A 180 33.37 21.92 38.69
N VAL A 181 33.98 23.05 38.32
CA VAL A 181 33.78 24.35 39.00
C VAL A 181 32.59 25.14 38.42
N GLY A 182 31.86 24.52 37.50
CA GLY A 182 30.76 25.12 36.74
C GLY A 182 30.55 24.42 35.40
N ALA A 183 29.73 25.02 34.53
CA ALA A 183 29.44 24.51 33.20
C ALA A 183 29.23 25.62 32.17
N VAL A 184 29.41 25.29 30.88
CA VAL A 184 29.05 26.16 29.74
C VAL A 184 27.85 25.55 29.02
N VAL A 185 26.79 26.35 28.89
CA VAL A 185 25.54 26.01 28.20
C VAL A 185 25.49 26.76 26.87
N GLY A 186 25.45 26.03 25.76
CA GLY A 186 25.20 26.55 24.42
C GLY A 186 23.75 26.34 24.00
N ILE A 187 23.08 27.41 23.57
CA ILE A 187 21.66 27.42 23.23
C ILE A 187 21.49 27.84 21.76
N LYS A 188 20.82 26.99 20.97
CA LYS A 188 20.47 27.24 19.57
C LYS A 188 18.95 27.23 19.40
N ILE A 189 18.39 28.31 18.87
CA ILE A 189 16.97 28.42 18.54
C ILE A 189 16.69 27.60 17.28
N VAL A 190 15.61 26.80 17.33
CA VAL A 190 15.08 26.09 16.16
C VAL A 190 14.18 27.05 15.38
N ASP A 191 14.78 27.83 14.49
CA ASP A 191 14.12 28.78 13.59
C ASP A 191 14.12 28.29 12.12
N ASP A 192 13.55 29.08 11.22
CA ASP A 192 13.54 28.77 9.79
C ASP A 192 14.96 28.65 9.18
N ARG A 193 15.97 29.29 9.77
CA ARG A 193 17.37 29.18 9.35
C ARG A 193 17.98 27.85 9.80
N PHE A 194 17.65 27.38 11.00
CA PHE A 194 18.00 26.03 11.47
C PHE A 194 17.31 24.98 10.60
N ALA A 195 16.00 25.11 10.35
CA ALA A 195 15.27 24.22 9.45
C ALA A 195 15.85 24.21 8.02
N GLN A 196 16.32 25.35 7.52
CA GLN A 196 17.06 25.41 6.25
C GLN A 196 18.36 24.61 6.29
N GLY A 197 19.12 24.68 7.39
CA GLY A 197 20.32 23.88 7.60
C GLY A 197 20.04 22.38 7.55
N VAL A 198 19.01 21.94 8.28
CA VAL A 198 18.51 20.56 8.28
C VAL A 198 18.16 20.11 6.86
N SER A 199 17.27 20.86 6.19
CA SER A 199 16.75 20.51 4.85
C SER A 199 17.85 20.48 3.78
N LYS A 200 18.80 21.43 3.81
CA LYS A 200 19.97 21.42 2.89
C LYS A 200 20.90 20.23 3.11
N ARG A 201 20.97 19.68 4.32
CA ARG A 201 21.83 18.55 4.67
C ARG A 201 21.17 17.19 4.45
N THR A 202 19.85 17.09 4.59
CA THR A 202 19.10 15.84 4.47
C THR A 202 18.36 15.67 3.14
N GLY A 203 18.09 16.77 2.42
CA GLY A 203 17.21 16.79 1.25
C GLY A 203 15.72 16.69 1.59
N ALA A 204 15.34 16.57 2.87
CA ALA A 204 13.95 16.44 3.30
C ALA A 204 13.24 17.79 3.39
N ALA A 205 11.94 17.83 3.09
CA ALA A 205 11.09 18.91 3.60
C ALA A 205 10.82 18.63 5.08
N VAL A 206 11.07 19.60 5.95
CA VAL A 206 11.02 19.45 7.41
C VAL A 206 10.28 20.62 8.05
N ALA A 207 9.48 20.30 9.07
CA ALA A 207 8.78 21.28 9.88
C ALA A 207 8.82 20.90 11.36
N PHE A 208 9.35 21.78 12.19
CA PHE A 208 9.40 21.62 13.64
C PHE A 208 8.10 22.12 14.27
N TYR A 209 7.62 21.41 15.30
CA TYR A 209 6.37 21.74 16.01
C TYR A 209 6.54 21.63 17.53
N ALA A 210 5.80 22.47 18.25
CA ALA A 210 5.68 22.50 19.70
C ALA A 210 4.35 23.17 20.07
N ASP A 211 3.79 22.90 21.24
CA ASP A 211 2.54 23.50 21.72
C ASP A 211 1.37 23.39 20.71
N GLY A 212 1.33 22.30 19.93
CA GLY A 212 0.33 22.06 18.87
C GLY A 212 0.48 22.92 17.61
N ALA A 213 1.54 23.72 17.49
CA ALA A 213 1.79 24.66 16.40
C ALA A 213 3.14 24.42 15.70
N ARG A 214 3.27 24.91 14.46
CA ARG A 214 4.53 24.86 13.70
C ARG A 214 5.45 26.00 14.14
N VAL A 215 6.65 25.65 14.60
CA VAL A 215 7.69 26.58 15.10
C VAL A 215 8.58 27.08 13.96
N ALA A 216 9.01 26.18 13.09
CA ALA A 216 9.92 26.46 11.97
C ALA A 216 9.71 25.47 10.83
N SER A 217 10.04 25.83 9.60
CA SER A 217 10.03 24.87 8.48
C SER A 217 10.92 25.27 7.30
N TRP A 218 11.40 24.28 6.57
CA TRP A 218 12.08 24.47 5.29
C TRP A 218 11.86 23.29 4.36
N ALA A 219 12.01 23.51 3.06
CA ALA A 219 11.86 22.48 2.05
C ALA A 219 12.93 22.60 0.94
N PRO A 220 13.28 21.49 0.27
CA PRO A 220 14.13 21.50 -0.92
C PRO A 220 13.40 22.16 -2.11
N GLU A 221 14.15 22.43 -3.18
CA GLU A 221 13.57 22.92 -4.43
C GLU A 221 12.51 21.95 -4.98
N GLY A 222 11.45 22.49 -5.58
CA GLY A 222 10.32 21.71 -6.09
C GLY A 222 9.25 21.34 -5.04
N PHE A 223 9.45 21.67 -3.77
CA PHE A 223 8.43 21.50 -2.72
C PHE A 223 7.96 22.86 -2.20
N ASP A 224 6.64 23.13 -2.26
CA ASP A 224 6.08 24.35 -1.67
C ASP A 224 5.99 24.23 -0.14
N LYS A 225 6.73 25.08 0.56
CA LYS A 225 6.78 25.20 2.02
C LYS A 225 5.40 25.44 2.65
N SER A 226 4.43 26.06 1.94
CA SER A 226 3.07 26.28 2.45
C SER A 226 2.36 24.97 2.84
N ASN A 227 2.71 23.86 2.19
CA ASN A 227 2.17 22.54 2.52
C ASN A 227 2.53 22.09 3.96
N MET A 228 3.61 22.62 4.53
CA MET A 228 3.99 22.35 5.92
C MET A 228 3.10 23.06 6.96
N ASP A 229 2.22 23.99 6.58
CA ASP A 229 1.20 24.52 7.50
C ASP A 229 0.12 23.47 7.83
N GLN A 230 -0.16 22.56 6.88
CA GLN A 230 -1.23 21.56 6.98
C GLN A 230 -0.99 20.55 8.12
N ILE A 231 0.27 20.33 8.52
CA ILE A 231 0.63 19.40 9.60
C ILE A 231 -0.01 19.77 10.94
N THR A 232 -0.30 21.06 11.17
CA THR A 232 -0.87 21.56 12.43
C THR A 232 -2.30 21.06 12.67
N GLN A 233 -3.02 20.73 11.61
CA GLN A 233 -4.39 20.18 11.69
C GLN A 233 -4.39 18.67 11.95
N ASP A 234 -3.42 17.94 11.39
CA ASP A 234 -3.24 16.50 11.55
C ASP A 234 -2.49 16.14 12.85
N LEU A 235 -1.67 17.06 13.39
CA LEU A 235 -0.99 16.89 14.69
C LEU A 235 -1.98 16.58 15.83
N LYS A 236 -3.16 17.23 15.82
CA LYS A 236 -4.25 16.96 16.78
C LYS A 236 -4.86 15.55 16.68
N GLN A 237 -4.60 14.84 15.58
CA GLN A 237 -5.04 13.47 15.33
C GLN A 237 -3.93 12.43 15.65
N LEU A 238 -2.79 12.88 16.18
CA LEU A 238 -1.72 12.01 16.66
C LEU A 238 -1.78 11.75 18.16
N ASP A 239 -2.58 12.52 18.91
CA ASP A 239 -2.76 12.30 20.35
C ASP A 239 -3.34 10.90 20.63
N GLU A 240 -4.23 10.41 19.77
CA GLU A 240 -4.80 9.05 19.81
C GLU A 240 -3.88 7.97 19.18
N ASN A 241 -2.79 8.35 18.52
CA ASN A 241 -1.93 7.40 17.81
C ASN A 241 -0.95 6.72 18.77
N LYS A 242 -1.25 5.47 19.12
CA LYS A 242 -0.45 4.66 20.05
C LYS A 242 1.04 4.58 19.71
N ASP A 243 1.40 4.41 18.44
CA ASP A 243 2.81 4.32 18.03
C ASP A 243 3.54 5.66 18.16
N TYR A 244 2.87 6.78 17.89
CA TYR A 244 3.42 8.10 18.13
C TYR A 244 3.59 8.40 19.63
N GLN A 245 2.69 7.93 20.50
CA GLN A 245 2.82 8.08 21.95
C GLN A 245 3.94 7.18 22.53
N GLU A 246 3.97 5.89 22.18
CA GLU A 246 4.92 4.93 22.76
C GLU A 246 6.33 5.00 22.16
N LYS A 247 6.44 5.25 20.85
CA LYS A 247 7.73 5.24 20.11
C LYS A 247 8.19 6.62 19.69
N GLY A 248 7.38 7.66 19.93
CA GLY A 248 7.65 9.02 19.46
C GLY A 248 7.70 9.16 17.95
N ARG A 249 7.12 8.22 17.18
CA ARG A 249 7.13 8.27 15.71
C ARG A 249 5.81 7.76 15.15
N SER A 250 5.22 8.52 14.23
CA SER A 250 4.02 8.08 13.52
C SER A 250 4.37 7.08 12.41
N GLU A 251 3.39 6.26 12.02
CA GLU A 251 3.41 5.65 10.69
C GLU A 251 3.33 6.76 9.59
N PRO A 252 3.72 6.47 8.34
CA PRO A 252 3.52 7.37 7.22
C PRO A 252 2.03 7.61 6.94
N ARG A 253 1.59 8.87 7.04
CA ARG A 253 0.21 9.33 6.81
C ARG A 253 0.14 10.13 5.51
N VAL A 254 -1.05 10.27 4.93
CA VAL A 254 -1.31 11.18 3.80
C VAL A 254 -2.37 12.19 4.21
N ILE A 255 -1.99 13.46 4.22
CA ILE A 255 -2.84 14.60 4.56
C ILE A 255 -3.18 15.41 3.30
N ALA A 256 -4.36 16.04 3.33
CA ALA A 256 -4.94 16.80 2.20
C ALA A 256 -4.92 16.08 0.84
N SER A 257 -4.91 14.75 0.83
CA SER A 257 -4.84 13.86 -0.35
C SER A 257 -3.57 13.97 -1.22
N HIS A 258 -2.62 14.86 -0.92
CA HIS A 258 -1.45 15.13 -1.77
C HIS A 258 -0.13 15.27 -1.01
N LEU A 259 -0.12 15.20 0.32
CA LEU A 259 1.07 15.38 1.14
C LEU A 259 1.26 14.15 2.05
N GLY A 260 2.29 13.36 1.80
CA GLY A 260 2.75 12.33 2.72
C GLY A 260 3.57 12.93 3.86
N VAL A 261 3.32 12.51 5.10
CA VAL A 261 4.02 12.99 6.30
C VAL A 261 4.40 11.85 7.25
N VAL A 262 5.54 12.03 7.93
CA VAL A 262 5.93 11.24 9.12
C VAL A 262 6.34 12.20 10.23
N TYR A 263 5.80 12.01 11.42
CA TYR A 263 6.10 12.80 12.60
C TYR A 263 7.06 12.03 13.51
N ALA A 264 8.00 12.75 14.11
CA ALA A 264 8.89 12.25 15.15
C ALA A 264 9.01 13.26 16.30
N ARG A 265 8.93 12.81 17.54
CA ARG A 265 9.24 13.63 18.73
C ARG A 265 10.74 13.89 18.82
N MET A 266 11.09 15.03 19.41
CA MET A 266 12.48 15.30 19.80
C MET A 266 12.77 14.65 21.17
N ALA A 267 14.00 14.18 21.36
CA ALA A 267 14.46 13.64 22.64
C ALA A 267 14.80 14.79 23.62
N GLY A 268 14.82 14.48 24.92
CA GLY A 268 14.96 15.48 25.98
C GLY A 268 13.61 15.96 26.49
N GLU A 269 13.57 17.11 27.18
CA GLU A 269 12.33 17.68 27.75
C GLU A 269 11.24 17.93 26.68
N ALA A 270 11.66 18.24 25.46
CA ALA A 270 10.79 18.37 24.29
C ALA A 270 9.90 17.14 24.04
N TRP A 271 10.32 15.93 24.46
CA TRP A 271 9.52 14.72 24.31
C TRP A 271 8.22 14.77 25.12
N ASP A 272 8.33 15.15 26.38
CA ASP A 272 7.23 15.20 27.34
C ASP A 272 6.33 16.41 27.07
N LEU A 273 6.92 17.49 26.54
CA LEU A 273 6.21 18.69 26.07
C LEU A 273 5.62 18.53 24.65
N GLY A 274 5.62 17.31 24.10
CA GLY A 274 4.96 16.97 22.83
C GLY A 274 5.56 17.63 21.59
N ALA A 275 6.79 18.13 21.67
CA ALA A 275 7.49 18.80 20.59
C ALA A 275 8.33 17.84 19.73
N GLY A 276 8.52 18.22 18.47
CA GLY A 276 9.14 17.35 17.49
C GLY A 276 9.33 17.97 16.12
N PHE A 277 9.48 17.11 15.12
CA PHE A 277 9.53 17.48 13.72
C PHE A 277 8.70 16.52 12.85
N ALA A 278 8.12 17.06 11.80
CA ALA A 278 7.50 16.31 10.71
C ALA A 278 8.42 16.39 9.48
N VAL A 279 8.49 15.31 8.71
CA VAL A 279 9.03 15.35 7.34
C VAL A 279 7.90 15.17 6.34
N GLY A 280 7.99 15.85 5.20
CA GLY A 280 6.96 15.86 4.17
C GLY A 280 7.49 15.50 2.78
N ARG A 281 6.64 14.81 2.00
CA ARG A 281 6.85 14.57 0.56
C ARG A 281 5.52 14.67 -0.18
N LEU A 282 5.53 15.22 -1.39
CA LEU A 282 4.34 15.23 -2.22
C LEU A 282 3.98 13.81 -2.65
N ALA A 283 2.72 13.44 -2.45
CA ALA A 283 2.20 12.13 -2.79
C ALA A 283 1.99 12.02 -4.31
N VAL A 284 2.87 11.24 -4.95
CA VAL A 284 2.77 10.95 -6.38
C VAL A 284 1.53 10.07 -6.61
N SER A 285 0.48 10.68 -7.14
CA SER A 285 -0.78 10.00 -7.46
C SER A 285 -1.36 10.46 -8.79
N VAL A 286 -2.12 9.57 -9.43
CA VAL A 286 -2.98 9.86 -10.56
C VAL A 286 -4.43 9.98 -10.10
N SER A 287 -5.10 11.06 -10.51
CA SER A 287 -6.48 11.37 -10.11
C SER A 287 -7.51 10.47 -10.81
N GLY A 288 -7.10 9.83 -11.91
CA GLY A 288 -7.95 8.91 -12.66
C GLY A 288 -7.15 8.14 -13.72
N PRO A 289 -7.78 7.15 -14.36
CA PRO A 289 -7.08 6.24 -15.29
C PRO A 289 -6.63 6.91 -16.60
N LEU A 290 -7.21 8.07 -16.98
CA LEU A 290 -6.70 8.88 -18.10
C LEU A 290 -5.51 9.77 -17.71
N ASP A 291 -5.46 10.26 -16.46
CA ASP A 291 -4.33 11.05 -15.93
C ASP A 291 -3.04 10.20 -15.87
N PHE A 292 -3.18 8.89 -15.65
CA PHE A 292 -2.08 7.92 -15.80
C PHE A 292 -1.43 7.93 -17.19
N LEU A 293 -2.20 8.07 -18.27
CA LEU A 293 -1.64 8.17 -19.63
C LEU A 293 -0.96 9.52 -19.88
N GLY A 294 -1.48 10.59 -19.27
CA GLY A 294 -0.90 11.93 -19.36
C GLY A 294 0.45 12.04 -18.64
N LYS A 295 0.56 11.44 -17.45
CA LYS A 295 1.76 11.43 -16.60
C LYS A 295 2.79 10.34 -16.95
N ALA A 296 2.51 9.47 -17.93
CA ALA A 296 3.47 8.48 -18.40
C ALA A 296 4.75 9.17 -18.92
N ASP A 297 5.93 8.61 -18.64
CA ASP A 297 7.19 9.22 -19.06
C ASP A 297 7.37 9.16 -20.59
N ASP A 298 8.13 10.09 -21.14
CA ASP A 298 8.43 10.11 -22.57
C ASP A 298 9.32 8.94 -22.98
N THR A 299 10.05 8.30 -22.05
CA THR A 299 10.72 7.02 -22.28
C THR A 299 9.71 5.89 -22.45
N ASP A 300 8.70 5.81 -21.58
CA ASP A 300 7.63 4.80 -21.66
C ASP A 300 6.84 4.93 -22.97
N LYS A 301 6.48 6.16 -23.36
CA LYS A 301 5.77 6.44 -24.62
C LYS A 301 6.55 6.00 -25.86
N LYS A 302 7.89 6.09 -25.84
CA LYS A 302 8.78 5.63 -26.92
C LYS A 302 8.91 4.10 -26.96
N ASN A 303 8.84 3.44 -25.81
CA ASN A 303 8.88 1.99 -25.70
C ASN A 303 7.56 1.30 -26.11
N VAL A 304 6.47 2.06 -26.27
CA VAL A 304 5.23 1.54 -26.88
C VAL A 304 5.51 1.12 -28.33
N SER A 305 5.35 -0.17 -28.62
CA SER A 305 5.46 -0.68 -30.00
C SER A 305 4.23 -0.29 -30.82
N TRP A 306 4.26 0.93 -31.34
CA TRP A 306 3.22 1.52 -32.19
C TRP A 306 2.87 0.66 -33.40
N LEU A 307 3.82 -0.14 -33.91
CA LEU A 307 3.56 -1.09 -34.99
C LEU A 307 2.49 -2.12 -34.61
N PHE A 308 2.56 -2.70 -33.41
CA PHE A 308 1.55 -3.66 -32.95
C PHE A 308 0.20 -3.00 -32.63
N VAL A 309 0.22 -1.77 -32.11
CA VAL A 309 -1.00 -0.97 -31.86
C VAL A 309 -1.72 -0.69 -33.18
N VAL A 310 -1.02 -0.14 -34.17
CA VAL A 310 -1.56 0.19 -35.50
C VAL A 310 -2.01 -1.08 -36.24
N LEU A 311 -1.22 -2.16 -36.21
CA LEU A 311 -1.59 -3.44 -36.80
C LEU A 311 -2.87 -4.00 -36.16
N GLY A 312 -2.99 -3.93 -34.83
CA GLY A 312 -4.20 -4.34 -34.11
C GLY A 312 -5.43 -3.54 -34.54
N VAL A 313 -5.32 -2.21 -34.64
CA VAL A 313 -6.41 -1.35 -35.13
C VAL A 313 -6.80 -1.70 -36.58
N ILE A 314 -5.82 -1.90 -37.46
CA ILE A 314 -6.07 -2.28 -38.87
C ILE A 314 -6.78 -3.64 -38.97
N VAL A 315 -6.35 -4.64 -38.18
CA VAL A 315 -6.98 -5.98 -38.16
C VAL A 315 -8.41 -5.90 -37.65
N LEU A 316 -8.68 -5.17 -36.56
CA LEU A 316 -10.03 -4.97 -36.04
C LEU A 316 -10.91 -4.22 -37.05
N ALA A 317 -10.43 -3.13 -37.65
CA ALA A 317 -11.17 -2.39 -38.67
C ALA A 317 -11.48 -3.27 -39.90
N GLY A 318 -10.51 -4.05 -40.36
CA GLY A 318 -10.65 -5.00 -41.47
C GLY A 318 -11.70 -6.08 -41.19
N LEU A 319 -11.72 -6.65 -39.99
CA LEU A 319 -12.75 -7.62 -39.56
C LEU A 319 -14.16 -6.99 -39.57
N GLY A 320 -14.31 -5.77 -39.06
CA GLY A 320 -15.58 -5.03 -39.09
C GLY A 320 -16.09 -4.78 -40.50
N ILE A 321 -15.22 -4.32 -41.42
CA ILE A 321 -15.55 -4.12 -42.83
C ILE A 321 -15.92 -5.45 -43.49
N PHE A 322 -15.13 -6.51 -43.25
CA PHE A 322 -15.37 -7.85 -43.80
C PHE A 322 -16.74 -8.41 -43.41
N PHE A 323 -17.10 -8.33 -42.12
CA PHE A 323 -18.43 -8.75 -41.66
C PHE A 323 -19.55 -7.89 -42.24
N SER A 324 -19.35 -6.57 -42.39
CA SER A 324 -20.31 -5.68 -43.05
C SER A 324 -20.52 -6.04 -44.53
N VAL A 325 -19.45 -6.37 -45.27
CA VAL A 325 -19.51 -6.75 -46.68
C VAL A 325 -20.25 -8.08 -46.87
N LEU A 326 -19.97 -9.08 -46.03
CA LEU A 326 -20.66 -10.38 -46.08
C LEU A 326 -22.15 -10.28 -45.71
N GLU A 327 -22.50 -9.41 -44.77
CA GLU A 327 -23.87 -9.35 -44.24
C GLU A 327 -24.78 -8.36 -44.98
N HIS A 328 -24.24 -7.28 -45.53
CA HIS A 328 -25.00 -6.24 -46.22
C HIS A 328 -24.71 -6.20 -47.73
N THR A 329 -23.45 -6.01 -48.11
CA THR A 329 -23.07 -5.71 -49.50
C THR A 329 -23.27 -6.89 -50.44
N GLN A 330 -22.83 -8.10 -50.08
CA GLN A 330 -23.01 -9.29 -50.93
C GLN A 330 -24.49 -9.68 -51.13
N PRO A 331 -25.33 -9.77 -50.08
CA PRO A 331 -26.75 -10.08 -50.26
C PRO A 331 -27.48 -9.02 -51.09
N LEU A 332 -27.22 -7.72 -50.85
CA LEU A 332 -27.81 -6.62 -51.62
C LEU A 332 -27.39 -6.66 -53.10
N ALA A 333 -26.11 -6.87 -53.39
CA ALA A 333 -25.61 -6.99 -54.76
C ALA A 333 -26.18 -8.21 -55.49
N THR A 334 -26.41 -9.32 -54.78
CA THR A 334 -27.02 -10.53 -55.34
C THR A 334 -28.51 -10.31 -55.62
N PHE A 335 -29.23 -9.68 -54.68
CA PHE A 335 -30.63 -9.29 -54.84
C PHE A 335 -30.83 -8.31 -56.00
N GLY A 336 -30.00 -7.25 -56.08
CA GLY A 336 -30.04 -6.28 -57.18
C GLY A 336 -29.78 -6.90 -58.55
N LYS A 337 -28.82 -7.83 -58.66
CA LYS A 337 -28.55 -8.55 -59.92
C LYS A 337 -29.74 -9.38 -60.40
N GLU A 338 -30.37 -10.15 -59.52
CA GLU A 338 -31.52 -10.98 -59.88
C GLU A 338 -32.80 -10.13 -60.10
N ALA A 339 -32.96 -9.01 -59.38
CA ALA A 339 -34.04 -8.04 -59.63
C ALA A 339 -33.92 -7.38 -61.01
N ILE A 340 -32.70 -7.04 -61.45
CA ILE A 340 -32.45 -6.55 -62.82
C ILE A 340 -32.81 -7.62 -63.87
N ARG A 341 -32.53 -8.90 -63.60
CA ARG A 341 -32.90 -10.00 -64.50
C ARG A 341 -34.41 -10.20 -64.60
N LEU A 342 -35.13 -10.14 -63.47
CA LEU A 342 -36.58 -10.18 -63.43
C LEU A 342 -37.17 -9.00 -64.24
N ALA A 343 -36.65 -7.79 -64.04
CA ALA A 343 -37.10 -6.60 -64.76
C ALA A 343 -36.88 -6.66 -66.28
N LYS A 344 -35.87 -7.42 -66.73
CA LYS A 344 -35.61 -7.70 -68.16
C LYS A 344 -36.41 -8.88 -68.72
N GLY A 345 -37.14 -9.64 -67.89
CA GLY A 345 -37.77 -10.89 -68.29
C GLY A 345 -36.79 -12.03 -68.58
N GLU A 346 -35.56 -11.97 -68.05
CA GLU A 346 -34.58 -13.07 -68.12
C GLU A 346 -34.93 -14.21 -67.14
N VAL A 347 -35.73 -13.93 -66.10
CA VAL A 347 -36.26 -14.89 -65.13
C VAL A 347 -37.70 -14.49 -64.76
N ASP A 348 -38.60 -15.45 -64.57
CA ASP A 348 -40.02 -15.18 -64.25
C ASP A 348 -40.30 -14.93 -62.75
N VAL A 349 -39.38 -15.33 -61.87
CA VAL A 349 -39.56 -15.39 -60.40
C VAL A 349 -38.22 -15.18 -59.68
N LEU A 350 -38.20 -14.38 -58.60
CA LEU A 350 -37.04 -14.24 -57.71
C LEU A 350 -36.91 -15.47 -56.79
N ALA A 351 -36.18 -16.49 -57.23
CA ALA A 351 -35.98 -17.74 -56.50
C ALA A 351 -35.51 -17.53 -55.03
N PRO A 352 -36.36 -17.79 -54.00
CA PRO A 352 -36.05 -17.46 -52.61
C PRO A 352 -34.87 -18.24 -52.01
N SER A 353 -34.44 -19.32 -52.66
CA SER A 353 -33.25 -20.11 -52.27
C SER A 353 -31.93 -19.37 -52.50
N LYS A 354 -31.88 -18.38 -53.42
CA LYS A 354 -30.67 -17.58 -53.70
C LYS A 354 -30.42 -16.47 -52.68
N PHE A 355 -31.42 -16.14 -51.85
CA PHE A 355 -31.35 -15.01 -50.91
C PHE A 355 -31.33 -15.50 -49.47
N ARG A 356 -30.78 -14.68 -48.57
CA ARG A 356 -30.64 -14.96 -47.13
C ARG A 356 -31.27 -13.84 -46.30
N GLY A 357 -31.77 -14.19 -45.11
CA GLY A 357 -32.36 -13.23 -44.17
C GLY A 357 -33.53 -12.45 -44.77
N GLY A 358 -33.58 -11.14 -44.50
CA GLY A 358 -34.67 -10.26 -44.97
C GLY A 358 -34.89 -10.29 -46.48
N TYR A 359 -33.82 -10.37 -47.28
CA TYR A 359 -33.90 -10.44 -48.75
C TYR A 359 -34.65 -11.68 -49.25
N LYS A 360 -34.62 -12.81 -48.50
CA LYS A 360 -35.43 -13.99 -48.83
C LYS A 360 -36.92 -13.73 -48.68
N LYS A 361 -37.31 -13.01 -47.61
CA LYS A 361 -38.71 -12.63 -47.40
C LYS A 361 -39.16 -11.64 -48.46
N ILE A 362 -38.37 -10.58 -48.72
CA ILE A 362 -38.65 -9.57 -49.75
C ILE A 362 -38.82 -10.23 -51.14
N ALA A 363 -37.98 -11.19 -51.49
CA ALA A 363 -38.13 -11.96 -52.73
C ALA A 363 -39.46 -12.73 -52.80
N SER A 364 -39.87 -13.39 -51.70
CA SER A 364 -41.18 -14.07 -51.63
C SER A 364 -42.33 -13.07 -51.76
N ASP A 365 -42.34 -12.02 -50.95
CA ASP A 365 -43.38 -10.99 -50.92
C ASP A 365 -43.56 -10.33 -52.32
N ILE A 366 -42.47 -10.16 -53.09
CA ILE A 366 -42.50 -9.69 -54.48
C ILE A 366 -43.11 -10.72 -55.43
N ASN A 367 -42.71 -11.99 -55.34
CA ASN A 367 -43.26 -13.05 -56.19
C ASN A 367 -44.76 -13.22 -55.93
N ASP A 368 -45.16 -13.29 -54.66
CA ASP A 368 -46.56 -13.39 -54.22
C ASP A 368 -47.39 -12.19 -54.70
N GLY A 369 -46.78 -10.99 -54.72
CA GLY A 369 -47.36 -9.78 -55.29
C GLY A 369 -47.57 -9.85 -56.81
N ILE A 370 -46.56 -10.33 -57.55
CA ILE A 370 -46.62 -10.51 -59.01
C ILE A 370 -47.68 -11.56 -59.37
N ASP A 371 -47.68 -12.72 -58.72
CA ASP A 371 -48.68 -13.78 -58.95
C ASP A 371 -50.10 -13.28 -58.65
N LYS A 372 -50.29 -12.47 -57.60
CA LYS A 372 -51.59 -11.85 -57.26
C LYS A 372 -52.05 -10.78 -58.26
N ILE A 373 -51.14 -10.16 -59.00
CA ILE A 373 -51.45 -9.23 -60.09
C ILE A 373 -51.75 -10.02 -61.38
N ALA A 374 -50.94 -11.02 -61.72
CA ALA A 374 -51.14 -11.90 -62.87
C ALA A 374 -52.47 -12.69 -62.78
N ALA A 375 -52.87 -13.10 -61.57
CA ALA A 375 -54.17 -13.73 -61.32
C ALA A 375 -55.37 -12.78 -61.52
N LYS A 376 -55.15 -11.46 -61.60
CA LYS A 376 -56.19 -10.44 -61.85
C LYS A 376 -56.20 -9.89 -63.28
N GLY A 377 -55.11 -10.03 -64.02
CA GLY A 377 -55.00 -9.62 -65.42
C GLY A 377 -54.31 -10.72 -66.22
N GLY A 378 -55.09 -11.45 -67.03
CA GLY A 378 -54.64 -12.68 -67.70
C GLY A 378 -53.55 -12.46 -68.75
N ALA A 379 -52.30 -12.38 -68.29
CA ALA A 379 -51.10 -12.42 -69.12
C ALA A 379 -50.44 -13.81 -69.01
N PRO A 380 -50.21 -14.53 -70.12
CA PRO A 380 -49.60 -15.85 -70.07
C PRO A 380 -48.10 -15.75 -69.77
N ARG A 381 -47.62 -16.55 -68.82
CA ARG A 381 -46.18 -16.85 -68.69
C ARG A 381 -45.68 -17.46 -70.00
N ARG A 382 -44.42 -17.19 -70.36
CA ARG A 382 -43.76 -17.86 -71.49
C ARG A 382 -43.71 -19.36 -71.17
N ALA A 383 -44.39 -20.18 -71.97
CA ALA A 383 -44.39 -21.62 -71.74
C ALA A 383 -42.94 -22.14 -71.85
N ALA A 384 -42.46 -22.81 -70.80
CA ALA A 384 -41.20 -23.54 -70.87
C ALA A 384 -41.34 -24.62 -71.95
N ASP A 385 -40.33 -24.74 -72.83
CA ASP A 385 -40.43 -25.55 -74.03
C ASP A 385 -40.49 -27.05 -73.68
N LEU A 386 -41.70 -27.61 -73.77
CA LEU A 386 -42.03 -28.95 -73.28
C LEU A 386 -41.24 -30.06 -74.00
N ASN A 387 -40.70 -29.75 -75.18
CA ASN A 387 -39.88 -30.64 -76.01
C ASN A 387 -38.46 -30.86 -75.47
N ALA A 388 -37.98 -30.03 -74.52
CA ALA A 388 -36.65 -30.19 -73.93
C ALA A 388 -36.61 -31.15 -72.72
N VAL A 389 -37.78 -31.59 -72.22
CA VAL A 389 -37.90 -32.40 -70.98
C VAL A 389 -38.43 -33.82 -71.23
N LEU A 390 -39.03 -34.09 -72.40
CA LEU A 390 -39.31 -35.46 -72.86
C LEU A 390 -38.52 -35.78 -74.12
N GLY A 391 -37.50 -36.63 -73.98
CA GLY A 391 -36.81 -37.23 -75.13
C GLY A 391 -37.72 -38.21 -75.90
N PRO A 392 -37.38 -38.55 -77.17
CA PRO A 392 -38.24 -39.37 -78.02
C PRO A 392 -38.38 -40.80 -77.47
N ILE A 393 -39.64 -41.24 -77.32
CA ILE A 393 -40.01 -42.58 -76.86
C ILE A 393 -40.01 -43.54 -78.07
N PRO A 394 -39.19 -44.60 -78.10
CA PRO A 394 -39.33 -45.67 -79.09
C PRO A 394 -40.53 -46.57 -78.76
N ALA A 395 -41.31 -46.93 -79.78
CA ALA A 395 -42.53 -47.71 -79.63
C ALA A 395 -42.29 -49.22 -79.87
N ALA A 396 -42.50 -50.04 -78.83
CA ALA A 396 -43.11 -51.39 -78.90
C ALA A 396 -43.25 -52.01 -77.48
N PRO A 397 -44.28 -52.82 -77.18
CA PRO A 397 -44.55 -53.31 -75.83
C PRO A 397 -44.15 -54.78 -75.58
N THR A 398 -43.62 -55.08 -74.38
CA THR A 398 -43.56 -56.46 -73.84
C THR A 398 -43.91 -56.50 -72.35
N MET A 399 -45.21 -56.70 -72.09
CA MET A 399 -45.86 -57.50 -71.02
C MET A 399 -45.23 -57.60 -69.60
N SER A 400 -46.06 -57.20 -68.62
CA SER A 400 -46.35 -57.83 -67.31
C SER A 400 -45.20 -58.33 -66.40
N ALA A 401 -44.98 -57.81 -65.20
CA ALA A 401 -45.87 -57.65 -64.02
C ALA A 401 -46.11 -58.94 -63.18
N PHE A 402 -45.46 -58.98 -62.00
CA PHE A 402 -45.77 -59.74 -60.79
C PHE A 402 -45.94 -61.27 -60.83
N ALA A 403 -44.95 -62.00 -60.30
CA ALA A 403 -45.12 -63.28 -59.61
C ALA A 403 -44.01 -63.52 -58.56
N VAL A 404 -44.36 -64.13 -57.42
CA VAL A 404 -43.52 -64.46 -56.24
C VAL A 404 -44.16 -65.68 -55.55
N PRO A 405 -43.46 -66.58 -54.82
CA PRO A 405 -42.13 -67.19 -54.97
C PRO A 405 -42.23 -68.74 -55.18
N GLY A 406 -41.11 -69.46 -55.39
CA GLY A 406 -41.12 -70.95 -55.46
C GLY A 406 -39.72 -71.60 -55.41
N PRO A 407 -39.60 -72.90 -55.04
CA PRO A 407 -38.36 -73.45 -54.48
C PRO A 407 -37.49 -74.30 -55.42
N GLY A 408 -36.18 -74.30 -55.15
CA GLY A 408 -35.21 -75.42 -55.32
C GLY A 408 -35.01 -76.10 -56.68
N GLU A 409 -33.80 -76.01 -57.25
CA GLU A 409 -32.78 -77.07 -57.13
C GLU A 409 -31.44 -76.71 -57.83
N THR A 410 -30.34 -77.14 -57.21
CA THR A 410 -28.96 -77.49 -57.63
C THR A 410 -28.39 -77.09 -59.04
N SER A 411 -27.08 -76.85 -59.26
CA SER A 411 -25.90 -77.42 -58.56
C SER A 411 -24.56 -76.65 -58.77
N SER A 412 -23.64 -76.86 -57.81
CA SER A 412 -22.17 -77.05 -57.97
C SER A 412 -21.15 -75.91 -58.27
N GLN A 413 -20.25 -75.74 -57.26
CA GLN A 413 -18.83 -75.28 -57.22
C GLN A 413 -18.61 -73.96 -56.44
N ALA A 414 -18.18 -74.00 -55.16
CA ALA A 414 -16.81 -74.21 -54.61
C ALA A 414 -15.96 -72.90 -54.57
N ILE A 415 -15.20 -72.51 -53.53
CA ILE A 415 -14.89 -73.13 -52.21
C ILE A 415 -14.40 -72.03 -51.19
N THR A 416 -14.71 -72.21 -49.89
CA THR A 416 -14.12 -71.61 -48.64
C THR A 416 -14.07 -70.09 -48.33
N VAL A 417 -14.58 -69.77 -47.12
CA VAL A 417 -14.11 -68.75 -46.14
C VAL A 417 -13.80 -69.47 -44.81
N PRO A 418 -12.93 -68.92 -43.93
CA PRO A 418 -13.39 -68.45 -42.59
C PRO A 418 -12.68 -67.14 -42.14
N ASN A 419 -13.23 -66.25 -41.30
CA ASN A 419 -13.56 -66.35 -39.85
C ASN A 419 -12.30 -66.67 -38.97
N SER A 420 -12.03 -66.12 -37.78
CA SER A 420 -12.73 -65.22 -36.83
C SER A 420 -11.71 -64.67 -35.79
N ALA A 421 -12.06 -63.68 -34.97
CA ALA A 421 -11.22 -63.18 -33.84
C ALA A 421 -11.10 -64.20 -32.67
N PRO A 422 -10.15 -64.03 -31.72
CA PRO A 422 -10.55 -63.40 -30.43
C PRO A 422 -9.47 -62.64 -29.59
N ALA A 423 -9.96 -61.92 -28.56
CA ALA A 423 -9.33 -61.55 -27.27
C ALA A 423 -8.40 -60.30 -27.14
N LYS A 424 -8.32 -59.79 -25.89
CA LYS A 424 -7.91 -58.43 -25.42
C LYS A 424 -6.71 -58.51 -24.45
N PRO A 425 -5.93 -57.41 -24.21
CA PRO A 425 -6.21 -56.53 -23.06
C PRO A 425 -5.91 -55.00 -23.28
N LEU A 426 -5.96 -54.21 -22.20
CA LEU A 426 -6.14 -52.74 -22.15
C LEU A 426 -4.82 -51.94 -21.88
N PRO A 427 -4.79 -50.61 -21.60
CA PRO A 427 -4.19 -49.58 -22.46
C PRO A 427 -2.92 -48.89 -21.91
N LYS A 428 -2.23 -48.07 -22.73
CA LYS A 428 -1.21 -47.09 -22.28
C LYS A 428 -1.30 -45.74 -23.01
N ALA A 429 -0.72 -44.70 -22.39
CA ALA A 429 -1.04 -43.29 -22.62
C ALA A 429 0.04 -42.47 -23.37
N LEU A 430 -0.42 -41.34 -23.91
CA LEU A 430 0.20 -40.02 -24.14
C LEU A 430 1.71 -39.89 -24.53
N PRO A 431 2.04 -39.09 -25.58
CA PRO A 431 3.42 -38.81 -25.99
C PRO A 431 4.13 -37.73 -25.13
N LYS A 432 5.46 -37.79 -25.06
CA LYS A 432 6.34 -36.82 -24.38
C LYS A 432 6.90 -35.73 -25.34
N PRO A 433 7.21 -34.51 -24.85
CA PRO A 433 7.79 -33.41 -25.64
C PRO A 433 9.31 -33.50 -25.86
N LYS A 434 9.83 -32.67 -26.79
CA LYS A 434 11.24 -32.54 -27.20
C LYS A 434 12.11 -31.72 -26.21
N PRO A 435 13.45 -31.90 -26.21
CA PRO A 435 14.39 -31.16 -25.36
C PRO A 435 14.73 -29.75 -25.89
N ARG A 436 15.21 -28.88 -24.98
CA ARG A 436 15.73 -27.52 -25.24
C ARG A 436 17.28 -27.54 -25.29
N PRO A 437 17.97 -26.75 -26.14
CA PRO A 437 19.42 -26.65 -26.14
C PRO A 437 19.96 -25.88 -24.93
N GLY A 438 21.18 -26.19 -24.49
CA GLY A 438 21.82 -25.60 -23.31
C GLY A 438 22.54 -24.27 -23.55
N SER A 439 22.94 -23.64 -22.46
CA SER A 439 23.85 -22.48 -22.41
C SER A 439 25.09 -22.85 -21.61
N THR A 440 26.26 -22.79 -22.24
CA THR A 440 27.56 -23.02 -21.59
C THR A 440 28.06 -21.73 -20.95
N THR A 441 28.43 -21.75 -19.67
CA THR A 441 29.45 -20.83 -19.14
C THR A 441 30.17 -21.53 -17.98
N GLN A 442 31.47 -21.31 -17.87
CA GLN A 442 32.39 -22.03 -16.97
C GLN A 442 32.62 -21.23 -15.69
N ASP A 443 32.79 -21.94 -14.56
CA ASP A 443 33.42 -21.40 -13.36
C ASP A 443 34.93 -21.20 -13.60
N PRO A 444 35.56 -20.29 -12.83
CA PRO A 444 36.82 -20.62 -12.17
C PRO A 444 36.66 -20.63 -10.64
N VAL A 445 37.35 -21.58 -10.00
CA VAL A 445 37.39 -21.74 -8.55
C VAL A 445 38.55 -20.93 -7.96
N GLU A 446 38.30 -20.19 -6.88
CA GLU A 446 39.35 -19.76 -5.95
C GLU A 446 38.85 -19.87 -4.50
N SER A 447 39.77 -20.08 -3.55
CA SER A 447 39.53 -20.66 -2.23
C SER A 447 39.66 -19.66 -1.07
N VAL A 448 39.00 -19.95 0.06
CA VAL A 448 39.47 -19.82 1.47
C VAL A 448 38.34 -20.27 2.43
N PRO A 449 38.62 -20.95 3.56
CA PRO A 449 37.60 -21.38 4.53
C PRO A 449 37.59 -20.53 5.83
N GLU A 450 36.42 -20.19 6.36
CA GLU A 450 36.23 -19.82 7.77
C GLU A 450 34.79 -20.15 8.22
N GLY A 451 34.59 -20.43 9.52
CA GLY A 451 33.37 -21.04 10.06
C GLY A 451 32.25 -20.07 10.47
N ALA A 452 31.05 -20.63 10.68
CA ALA A 452 29.88 -19.92 11.20
C ALA A 452 29.23 -20.73 12.34
N PRO A 453 28.78 -20.09 13.45
CA PRO A 453 28.07 -20.75 14.54
C PRO A 453 26.57 -20.91 14.26
N GLU A 454 25.93 -21.82 15.01
CA GLU A 454 24.55 -22.28 14.83
C GLU A 454 23.48 -21.23 15.18
N ALA A 455 22.37 -21.23 14.42
CA ALA A 455 21.16 -20.47 14.73
C ALA A 455 20.00 -21.41 15.03
N VAL A 456 19.43 -21.29 16.24
CA VAL A 456 18.37 -22.17 16.75
C VAL A 456 17.00 -21.71 16.23
N SER A 457 16.23 -22.61 15.60
CA SER A 457 14.89 -22.31 15.07
C SER A 457 13.77 -22.85 15.96
N ALA A 458 12.77 -22.00 16.25
CA ALA A 458 11.60 -22.39 17.04
C ALA A 458 10.45 -22.90 16.14
N PRO A 459 9.64 -23.89 16.59
CA PRO A 459 8.60 -24.51 15.76
C PRO A 459 7.24 -23.78 15.79
N ALA A 460 6.48 -23.92 14.70
CA ALA A 460 5.15 -23.33 14.52
C ALA A 460 3.99 -24.21 15.08
N PRO A 461 2.84 -23.63 15.46
CA PRO A 461 1.69 -24.37 15.99
C PRO A 461 0.72 -24.92 14.91
N PRO A 462 -0.01 -26.01 15.18
CA PRO A 462 -0.94 -26.67 14.23
C PRO A 462 -2.40 -26.14 14.26
N PRO A 463 -3.23 -26.43 13.24
CA PRO A 463 -4.62 -25.96 13.13
C PRO A 463 -5.68 -26.99 13.59
N LEU A 464 -6.85 -26.53 14.07
CA LEU A 464 -8.02 -27.35 14.43
C LEU A 464 -9.37 -26.60 14.18
N PRO A 465 -10.55 -27.27 14.13
CA PRO A 465 -11.58 -26.99 13.12
C PRO A 465 -12.97 -26.51 13.61
N ASN A 466 -13.85 -26.21 12.64
CA ASN A 466 -15.26 -25.77 12.81
C ASN A 466 -16.23 -26.86 13.32
N ALA A 467 -17.23 -26.46 14.13
CA ALA A 467 -18.63 -26.94 14.06
C ALA A 467 -19.59 -26.03 14.88
N ALA A 468 -20.88 -26.01 14.52
CA ALA A 468 -21.91 -25.06 14.98
C ALA A 468 -22.86 -25.57 16.09
N ALA A 469 -23.57 -24.66 16.77
CA ALA A 469 -25.00 -24.77 17.17
C ALA A 469 -25.49 -23.51 17.94
N ALA A 470 -26.80 -23.23 17.93
CA ALA A 470 -27.50 -22.22 18.75
C ALA A 470 -28.45 -22.95 19.76
N GLU A 471 -29.46 -22.41 20.46
CA GLU A 471 -30.23 -21.14 20.58
C GLU A 471 -31.06 -21.27 21.91
N PRO A 472 -32.00 -20.38 22.35
CA PRO A 472 -32.29 -18.96 22.10
C PRO A 472 -32.29 -18.10 23.42
N ALA A 473 -32.87 -16.89 23.38
CA ALA A 473 -32.66 -15.78 24.34
C ALA A 473 -33.78 -15.49 25.37
N ALA A 474 -33.53 -14.52 26.28
CA ALA A 474 -34.52 -13.80 27.10
C ALA A 474 -34.05 -12.34 27.39
N ALA A 475 -34.95 -11.36 27.26
CA ALA A 475 -34.73 -9.92 27.55
C ALA A 475 -34.98 -9.58 29.04
N GLU A 476 -34.75 -8.40 29.65
CA GLU A 476 -34.54 -6.96 29.29
C GLU A 476 -33.90 -6.29 30.57
N PRO A 477 -33.66 -4.95 30.74
CA PRO A 477 -33.64 -3.79 29.84
C PRO A 477 -32.32 -2.96 29.92
N ALA A 478 -32.31 -1.75 29.34
CA ALA A 478 -31.09 -0.93 29.10
C ALA A 478 -30.77 0.14 30.17
N ALA A 479 -29.46 0.41 30.38
CA ALA A 479 -28.95 1.61 31.04
C ALA A 479 -27.56 2.04 30.50
N THR A 480 -27.43 3.34 30.19
CA THR A 480 -26.24 4.23 30.17
C THR A 480 -24.84 3.66 29.85
N ALA A 481 -24.24 4.19 28.78
CA ALA A 481 -22.86 3.96 28.37
C ALA A 481 -21.83 4.70 29.26
N ASP A 482 -21.45 4.05 30.36
CA ASP A 482 -20.19 4.27 31.11
C ASP A 482 -19.83 3.05 31.99
N ALA A 483 -20.83 2.24 32.37
CA ALA A 483 -20.64 1.03 33.17
C ALA A 483 -19.96 -0.16 32.44
N GLY A 484 -19.74 -0.07 31.13
CA GLY A 484 -19.33 -1.21 30.30
C GLY A 484 -17.90 -1.71 30.52
N GLU A 485 -16.94 -0.80 30.71
CA GLU A 485 -15.53 -1.17 30.84
C GLU A 485 -15.19 -1.73 32.23
N VAL A 486 -15.88 -1.25 33.28
CA VAL A 486 -15.74 -1.71 34.66
C VAL A 486 -16.32 -3.12 34.85
N ASP A 487 -17.46 -3.42 34.22
CA ASP A 487 -18.07 -4.75 34.23
C ASP A 487 -17.16 -5.79 33.55
N GLU A 488 -16.65 -5.50 32.34
CA GLU A 488 -15.75 -6.41 31.61
C GLU A 488 -14.43 -6.67 32.34
N LEU A 489 -13.83 -5.64 32.97
CA LEU A 489 -12.63 -5.81 33.80
C LEU A 489 -12.88 -6.75 34.99
N THR A 490 -14.04 -6.62 35.63
CA THR A 490 -14.45 -7.46 36.76
C THR A 490 -14.74 -8.91 36.33
N GLU A 491 -15.35 -9.11 35.15
CA GLU A 491 -15.53 -10.43 34.55
C GLU A 491 -14.18 -11.11 34.24
N TRP A 492 -13.20 -10.37 33.70
CA TRP A 492 -11.91 -10.94 33.33
C TRP A 492 -11.02 -11.28 34.53
N GLN A 493 -11.15 -10.55 35.65
CA GLN A 493 -10.51 -10.93 36.92
C GLN A 493 -11.04 -12.28 37.43
N LYS A 494 -12.36 -12.48 37.45
CA LYS A 494 -12.97 -13.76 37.86
C LYS A 494 -12.53 -14.92 36.96
N VAL A 495 -12.53 -14.73 35.64
CA VAL A 495 -12.05 -15.76 34.69
C VAL A 495 -10.56 -16.07 34.89
N TYR A 496 -9.74 -15.11 35.30
CA TYR A 496 -8.34 -15.33 35.65
C TYR A 496 -8.19 -16.15 36.94
N GLU A 497 -8.93 -15.82 37.99
CA GLU A 497 -8.94 -16.58 39.24
C GLU A 497 -9.39 -18.03 39.03
N GLU A 498 -10.49 -18.25 38.30
CA GLU A 498 -10.95 -19.58 37.88
C GLU A 498 -9.89 -20.33 37.08
N PHE A 499 -9.16 -19.64 36.19
CA PHE A 499 -8.14 -20.26 35.34
C PHE A 499 -6.88 -20.65 36.13
N VAL A 500 -6.45 -19.83 37.09
CA VAL A 500 -5.35 -20.14 38.01
C VAL A 500 -5.73 -21.30 38.92
N ALA A 501 -6.94 -21.30 39.48
CA ALA A 501 -7.46 -22.41 40.28
C ALA A 501 -7.53 -23.72 39.48
N MET A 502 -8.02 -23.68 38.24
CA MET A 502 -8.06 -24.84 37.35
C MET A 502 -6.65 -25.34 37.00
N LYS A 503 -5.69 -24.45 36.71
CA LYS A 503 -4.29 -24.84 36.49
C LYS A 503 -3.68 -25.54 37.71
N GLN A 504 -3.96 -25.02 38.91
CA GLN A 504 -3.49 -25.61 40.16
C GLN A 504 -4.12 -26.99 40.42
N GLN A 505 -5.42 -27.15 40.11
CA GLN A 505 -6.11 -28.45 40.18
C GLN A 505 -5.60 -29.46 39.14
N CYS A 506 -5.19 -28.99 37.95
CA CYS A 506 -4.55 -29.80 36.91
C CYS A 506 -3.06 -30.09 37.16
N GLY A 507 -2.46 -29.54 38.23
CA GLY A 507 -1.03 -29.73 38.54
C GLY A 507 -0.07 -28.99 37.61
N GLU A 508 -0.53 -27.96 36.90
CA GLU A 508 0.32 -27.17 35.99
C GLU A 508 1.04 -26.01 36.72
N PRO A 509 2.29 -25.66 36.32
CA PRO A 509 2.98 -24.50 36.88
C PRO A 509 2.23 -23.19 36.62
N THR A 510 1.94 -22.45 37.69
CA THR A 510 1.32 -21.11 37.66
C THR A 510 2.35 -19.97 37.72
N ALA A 511 3.62 -20.29 38.05
CA ALA A 511 4.70 -19.32 38.16
C ALA A 511 4.96 -18.58 36.83
N GLY A 512 4.77 -17.25 36.83
CA GLY A 512 4.99 -16.37 35.68
C GLY A 512 3.73 -15.90 34.93
N MET A 513 2.54 -16.39 35.31
CA MET A 513 1.26 -16.04 34.68
C MET A 513 0.58 -14.85 35.35
N THR A 514 0.94 -13.62 34.97
CA THR A 514 0.34 -12.39 35.50
C THR A 514 -1.01 -12.05 34.85
N PHE A 515 -1.88 -11.35 35.59
CA PHE A 515 -3.18 -10.88 35.10
C PHE A 515 -3.07 -10.06 33.81
N GLU A 516 -2.06 -9.20 33.67
CA GLU A 516 -1.87 -8.37 32.46
C GLU A 516 -1.62 -9.20 31.19
N LYS A 517 -0.78 -10.24 31.28
CA LYS A 517 -0.52 -11.16 30.16
C LYS A 517 -1.78 -11.93 29.79
N PHE A 518 -2.55 -12.34 30.78
CA PHE A 518 -3.84 -13.00 30.59
C PHE A 518 -4.88 -12.06 29.93
N LYS A 519 -5.04 -10.84 30.45
CA LYS A 519 -5.88 -9.78 29.86
C LYS A 519 -5.54 -9.51 28.41
N SER A 520 -4.25 -9.39 28.06
CA SER A 520 -3.82 -9.20 26.66
C SER A 520 -4.20 -10.38 25.75
N THR A 521 -4.25 -11.59 26.30
CA THR A 521 -4.64 -12.81 25.58
C THR A 521 -6.16 -12.90 25.42
N LEU A 522 -6.94 -12.53 26.44
CA LEU A 522 -8.41 -12.43 26.34
C LEU A 522 -8.83 -11.34 25.34
N GLN A 523 -8.23 -10.15 25.42
CA GLN A 523 -8.47 -9.05 24.47
C GLN A 523 -8.23 -9.50 23.03
N ARG A 524 -7.06 -10.05 22.71
CA ARG A 524 -6.73 -10.51 21.35
C ARG A 524 -7.70 -11.60 20.83
N ASN A 525 -8.22 -12.46 21.72
CA ASN A 525 -9.24 -13.44 21.35
C ASN A 525 -10.62 -12.78 21.14
N LYS A 526 -11.01 -11.81 21.98
CA LYS A 526 -12.22 -11.00 21.80
C LYS A 526 -12.18 -10.28 20.45
N ASP A 527 -11.11 -9.54 20.15
CA ASP A 527 -10.94 -8.79 18.91
C ASP A 527 -11.03 -9.70 17.67
N ALA A 528 -10.39 -10.88 17.71
CA ALA A 528 -10.45 -11.86 16.63
C ALA A 528 -11.86 -12.46 16.43
N LEU A 529 -12.64 -12.61 17.51
CA LEU A 529 -14.04 -13.08 17.45
C LEU A 529 -14.99 -11.97 16.96
N VAL A 530 -14.80 -10.72 17.41
CA VAL A 530 -15.51 -9.53 16.91
C VAL A 530 -15.29 -9.40 15.40
N GLN A 531 -14.04 -9.50 14.93
CA GLN A 531 -13.69 -9.38 13.51
C GLN A 531 -14.25 -10.53 12.64
N ARG A 532 -14.36 -11.75 13.17
CA ARG A 532 -14.83 -12.93 12.41
C ARG A 532 -16.34 -13.14 12.45
N HIS A 533 -17.01 -12.75 13.53
CA HIS A 533 -18.41 -13.06 13.76
C HIS A 533 -19.31 -11.83 14.02
N GLY A 534 -18.74 -10.62 14.12
CA GLY A 534 -19.50 -9.37 14.25
C GLY A 534 -20.19 -9.15 15.60
N VAL A 535 -19.78 -9.88 16.65
CA VAL A 535 -20.45 -9.91 17.95
C VAL A 535 -19.84 -8.87 18.91
N THR A 536 -20.67 -8.15 19.67
CA THR A 536 -20.22 -7.06 20.56
C THR A 536 -19.73 -7.51 21.95
N ARG A 537 -20.18 -8.66 22.48
CA ARG A 537 -19.76 -9.19 23.79
C ARG A 537 -19.42 -10.68 23.69
N VAL A 538 -18.35 -11.09 24.37
CA VAL A 538 -17.82 -12.47 24.36
C VAL A 538 -17.64 -12.92 25.80
N LYS A 539 -18.25 -14.05 26.18
CA LYS A 539 -18.09 -14.64 27.51
C LYS A 539 -17.06 -15.75 27.47
N PHE A 540 -16.11 -15.73 28.40
CA PHE A 540 -15.11 -16.78 28.55
C PHE A 540 -15.48 -17.71 29.71
N THR A 541 -15.29 -19.01 29.52
CA THR A 541 -15.47 -20.04 30.56
C THR A 541 -14.27 -20.96 30.62
N VAL A 542 -13.82 -21.28 31.84
CA VAL A 542 -12.70 -22.20 32.09
C VAL A 542 -13.21 -23.64 32.12
N TYR A 543 -12.45 -24.56 31.53
CA TYR A 543 -12.74 -25.99 31.60
C TYR A 543 -11.46 -26.83 31.54
N ALA A 544 -11.49 -28.05 32.10
CA ALA A 544 -10.40 -29.00 31.96
C ALA A 544 -10.54 -29.77 30.63
N LYS A 545 -9.45 -29.83 29.84
CA LYS A 545 -9.36 -30.66 28.63
C LYS A 545 -8.04 -31.43 28.66
N GLU A 546 -8.11 -32.76 28.53
CA GLU A 546 -6.91 -33.63 28.47
C GLU A 546 -5.94 -33.41 29.65
N GLY A 547 -6.48 -33.12 30.85
CA GLY A 547 -5.70 -32.85 32.06
C GLY A 547 -5.10 -31.44 32.14
N LYS A 548 -5.49 -30.51 31.25
CA LYS A 548 -5.00 -29.13 31.20
C LYS A 548 -6.11 -28.10 31.30
N ALA A 549 -5.82 -26.92 31.85
CA ALA A 549 -6.77 -25.82 31.91
C ALA A 549 -6.92 -25.15 30.53
N ALA A 550 -8.15 -25.05 30.03
CA ALA A 550 -8.49 -24.45 28.75
C ALA A 550 -9.60 -23.40 28.91
N LEU A 551 -9.67 -22.47 27.95
CA LEU A 551 -10.68 -21.42 27.87
C LEU A 551 -11.59 -21.66 26.67
N LYS A 552 -12.90 -21.58 26.88
CA LYS A 552 -13.90 -21.55 25.81
C LYS A 552 -14.48 -20.14 25.73
N ALA A 553 -14.33 -19.50 24.58
CA ALA A 553 -15.02 -18.25 24.27
C ALA A 553 -16.37 -18.58 23.63
N SER A 554 -17.46 -18.00 24.16
CA SER A 554 -18.80 -18.12 23.59
C SER A 554 -19.30 -16.72 23.23
N PRO A 555 -19.73 -16.47 21.98
CA PRO A 555 -20.34 -15.19 21.61
C PRO A 555 -21.65 -15.02 22.38
N VAL A 556 -21.85 -13.84 22.96
CA VAL A 556 -23.13 -13.46 23.55
C VAL A 556 -23.87 -12.64 22.50
N ASN A 557 -24.72 -13.32 21.72
CA ASN A 557 -25.68 -12.63 20.87
C ASN A 557 -26.69 -11.87 21.76
N LYS A 558 -27.12 -10.70 21.27
CA LYS A 558 -28.21 -9.91 21.85
C LYS A 558 -29.55 -10.61 21.66
#